data_AF-A0A7C0X6H5-F1
#
_entry.id   AF-A0A7C0X6H5-F1
#
_cell.length_a   1.000
_cell.length_b   1.000
_cell.length_c   1.000
_cell.angle_alpha   90.00
_cell.angle_beta   90.00
_cell.angle_gamma   90.00
#
_symmetry.space_group_name_H-M   'P 1'
#
loop_
_entity.id
_entity.type
_entity.pdbx_description
1 polymer ?
#
loop_
_entity_poly.entity_id
_entity_poly.type
_entity_poly.pdbx_seq_one_letter_code
_entity_poly.pdbx_strand_id
1 'polypeptide(L)'
;MFDGDITMTVWEDLNFAQRVIQGYSYAVSRGAERLYWYDPQPHPNDPTLAATFPHHKHIPPDIKHHRIPAPGLSFTCPNLPLLIAEIERDLLHL
;
A
#
# COMPACT_ATOMS: atom_id res chain seq x y z
N MET A 1 -8.84 -12.95 0.42
CA MET A 1 -9.22 -12.94 -1.01
C MET A 1 -10.54 -12.20 -1.10
N PHE A 2 -10.69 -11.37 -2.12
CA PHE A 2 -11.91 -10.61 -2.42
C PHE A 2 -12.59 -11.23 -3.65
N ASP A 3 -13.76 -10.73 -3.99
CA ASP A 3 -14.42 -11.07 -5.25
C ASP A 3 -13.56 -10.67 -6.48
N GLY A 4 -13.91 -11.19 -7.65
CA GLY A 4 -13.24 -10.83 -8.90
C GLY A 4 -11.77 -11.26 -8.99
N ASP A 5 -11.40 -12.34 -8.29
CA ASP A 5 -10.03 -12.89 -8.22
C ASP A 5 -8.99 -11.89 -7.68
N ILE A 6 -9.44 -10.95 -6.85
CA ILE A 6 -8.56 -9.96 -6.23
C ILE A 6 -7.97 -10.55 -4.94
N THR A 7 -6.65 -10.44 -4.83
CA THR A 7 -5.91 -10.83 -3.64
C THR A 7 -5.08 -9.66 -3.15
N MET A 8 -5.15 -9.40 -1.84
CA MET A 8 -4.20 -8.54 -1.15
C MET A 8 -3.26 -9.42 -0.33
N THR A 9 -1.97 -9.41 -0.66
CA THR A 9 -0.91 -10.00 0.16
C THR A 9 -0.44 -8.95 1.16
N VAL A 10 -0.32 -9.34 2.42
CA VAL A 10 0.02 -8.44 3.53
C VAL A 10 1.28 -8.96 4.22
N TRP A 11 2.22 -8.06 4.48
CA TRP A 11 3.31 -8.24 5.42
C TRP A 11 3.40 -7.00 6.31
N GLU A 12 3.37 -7.19 7.62
CA GLU A 12 3.57 -6.13 8.62
C GLU A 12 4.55 -6.65 9.69
N ASP A 13 5.51 -5.81 10.06
CA ASP A 13 6.32 -5.99 11.26
C ASP A 13 5.73 -5.12 12.38
N LEU A 14 5.27 -5.75 13.46
CA LEU A 14 4.50 -5.10 14.52
C LEU A 14 5.26 -5.10 15.83
N ASN A 15 5.46 -3.91 16.39
CA ASN A 15 5.92 -3.77 17.77
C ASN A 15 4.72 -3.57 18.69
N PHE A 16 4.28 -4.64 19.36
CA PHE A 16 3.13 -4.59 20.27
C PHE A 16 3.35 -3.75 21.52
N ALA A 17 4.59 -3.65 22.03
CA ALA A 17 4.90 -2.83 23.20
C ALA A 17 4.75 -1.34 22.88
N GLN A 18 5.22 -0.93 21.70
CA GLN A 18 5.11 0.45 21.21
C GLN A 18 3.80 0.73 20.49
N ARG A 19 3.03 -0.31 20.14
CA ARG A 19 1.78 -0.25 19.37
C ARG A 19 1.96 0.44 18.01
N VAL A 20 3.04 0.07 17.31
CA VAL A 20 3.38 0.63 15.98
C VAL A 20 3.68 -0.48 14.98
N ILE A 21 3.52 -0.13 13.71
CA ILE A 21 4.06 -0.85 12.56
C ILE A 21 5.50 -0.35 12.38
N GLN A 22 6.46 -1.26 12.32
CA GLN A 22 7.89 -0.94 12.10
C GLN A 22 8.26 -1.02 10.61
N GLY A 23 7.56 -1.88 9.87
CA GLY A 23 7.69 -2.04 8.43
C GLY A 23 6.44 -2.69 7.87
N TYR A 24 6.17 -2.47 6.58
CA TYR A 24 5.05 -3.11 5.91
C TYR A 24 5.29 -3.28 4.41
N SER A 25 4.53 -4.18 3.80
CA SER A 25 4.30 -4.23 2.36
C SER A 25 2.88 -4.75 2.10
N TYR A 26 2.14 -4.06 1.25
CA TYR A 26 0.79 -4.46 0.84
C TYR A 26 0.74 -4.57 -0.67
N ALA A 27 0.36 -5.72 -1.20
CA ALA A 27 0.39 -5.99 -2.63
C ALA A 27 -0.96 -6.47 -3.13
N VAL A 28 -1.53 -5.80 -4.13
CA VAL A 28 -2.83 -6.16 -4.70
C VAL A 28 -2.66 -6.73 -6.10
N SER A 29 -3.21 -7.92 -6.30
CA SER A 29 -3.14 -8.69 -7.54
C SER A 29 -4.53 -9.13 -7.98
N ARG A 30 -4.73 -9.30 -9.30
CA ARG A 30 -5.89 -9.97 -9.87
C ARG A 30 -5.39 -11.18 -10.66
N GLY A 31 -5.70 -12.39 -10.17
CA GLY A 31 -5.04 -13.61 -10.64
C GLY A 31 -3.53 -13.51 -10.57
N ALA A 32 -2.84 -13.72 -11.70
CA ALA A 32 -1.38 -13.63 -11.80
C ALA A 32 -0.85 -12.20 -12.00
N GLU A 33 -1.71 -11.21 -12.23
CA GLU A 33 -1.31 -9.83 -12.51
C GLU A 33 -1.14 -9.02 -11.23
N ARG A 34 -0.04 -8.29 -11.09
CA ARG A 34 0.15 -7.30 -10.01
C ARG A 34 -0.44 -5.96 -10.42
N LEU A 35 -1.49 -5.52 -9.74
CA LEU A 35 -2.17 -4.26 -10.01
C LEU A 35 -1.43 -3.07 -9.39
N TYR A 36 -1.08 -3.16 -8.12
CA TYR A 36 -0.32 -2.14 -7.39
C TYR A 36 0.27 -2.70 -6.10
N TRP A 37 1.19 -1.97 -5.48
CA TRP A 37 1.60 -2.24 -4.10
C TRP A 37 1.97 -0.97 -3.33
N TYR A 38 2.16 -1.12 -2.03
CA TYR A 38 2.59 -0.09 -1.12
C TYR A 38 3.77 -0.59 -0.30
N ASP A 39 4.74 0.27 -0.07
CA ASP A 39 5.82 0.06 0.88
C ASP A 39 6.33 1.41 1.41
N PRO A 40 7.09 1.42 2.53
CA PRO A 40 7.65 2.63 3.09
C PRO A 40 9.14 2.79 2.76
N GLN A 41 9.64 2.27 1.62
CA GLN A 41 11.04 2.49 1.24
C GLN A 41 11.30 4.00 1.05
N PRO A 42 12.25 4.61 1.78
CA PRO A 42 12.48 6.05 1.67
C PRO A 42 13.01 6.45 0.30
N HIS A 43 12.40 7.47 -0.29
CA HIS A 43 12.85 8.13 -1.53
C HIS A 43 13.09 9.63 -1.29
N PRO A 44 14.07 10.03 -0.46
CA PRO A 44 14.26 11.43 -0.04
C PRO A 44 14.62 12.38 -1.18
N ASN A 45 15.11 11.86 -2.31
CA ASN A 45 15.49 12.65 -3.48
C ASN A 45 14.32 12.83 -4.47
N ASP A 46 13.15 12.25 -4.20
CA ASP A 46 11.96 12.43 -5.02
C ASP A 46 10.99 13.41 -4.33
N PRO A 47 10.98 14.70 -4.73
CA PRO A 47 10.11 15.69 -4.09
C PRO A 47 8.62 15.43 -4.35
N THR A 48 8.27 14.63 -5.35
CA THR A 48 6.87 14.33 -5.66
C THR A 48 6.22 13.43 -4.61
N LEU A 49 7.02 12.68 -3.84
CA LEU A 49 6.58 11.77 -2.78
C LEU A 49 6.63 12.41 -1.38
N ALA A 50 7.11 13.64 -1.26
CA ALA A 50 7.33 14.30 0.02
C ALA A 50 6.07 14.42 0.89
N ALA A 51 4.89 14.57 0.26
CA ALA A 51 3.61 14.72 0.94
C ALA A 51 3.23 13.54 1.86
N THR A 52 3.76 12.35 1.57
CA THR A 52 3.45 11.13 2.34
C THR A 52 4.70 10.38 2.75
N PHE A 53 5.87 11.02 2.72
CA PHE A 53 7.14 10.37 3.01
C PHE A 53 7.11 9.60 4.35
N PRO A 54 7.55 8.32 4.40
CA PRO A 54 8.14 7.53 3.32
C PRO A 54 7.11 6.70 2.51
N HIS A 55 5.83 6.80 2.85
CA HIS A 55 4.74 6.01 2.30
C HIS A 55 4.45 6.39 0.84
N HIS A 56 4.42 5.38 -0.03
CA HIS A 56 4.08 5.58 -1.43
C HIS A 56 3.40 4.33 -2.01
N LYS A 57 2.73 4.53 -3.14
CA LYS A 57 2.06 3.48 -3.92
C LYS A 57 2.78 3.31 -5.25
N HIS A 58 3.00 2.08 -5.63
CA HIS A 58 3.51 1.68 -6.92
C HIS A 58 2.36 1.31 -7.87
N ILE A 59 2.29 1.94 -9.04
CA ILE A 59 1.21 1.74 -10.02
C ILE A 59 1.74 1.62 -11.47
N PRO A 60 1.05 0.92 -12.38
CA PRO A 60 1.39 0.92 -13.80
C PRO A 60 1.24 2.31 -14.46
N PRO A 61 1.88 2.58 -15.62
CA PRO A 61 2.88 1.75 -16.29
C PRO A 61 4.24 1.78 -15.56
N ASP A 62 5.12 0.83 -15.87
CA ASP A 62 6.44 0.67 -15.23
C ASP A 62 6.37 0.72 -13.69
N ILE A 63 5.57 -0.19 -13.14
CA ILE A 63 5.19 -0.24 -11.73
C ILE A 63 6.38 -0.22 -10.75
N LYS A 64 7.58 -0.62 -11.18
CA LYS A 64 8.80 -0.56 -10.34
C LYS A 64 9.36 0.86 -10.19
N HIS A 65 9.04 1.76 -11.12
CA HIS A 65 9.55 3.12 -11.14
C HIS A 65 8.45 4.19 -10.99
N HIS A 66 7.20 3.84 -11.27
CA HIS A 66 6.07 4.76 -11.16
C HIS A 66 5.45 4.68 -9.76
N ARG A 67 5.72 5.74 -8.98
CA ARG A 67 5.31 5.91 -7.59
C ARG A 67 4.42 7.14 -7.47
N ILE A 68 3.43 7.06 -6.59
CA ILE A 68 2.62 8.21 -6.20
C ILE A 68 2.51 8.29 -4.67
N PRO A 69 2.22 9.48 -4.11
CA PRO A 69 1.92 9.60 -2.69
C PRO A 69 0.81 8.65 -2.24
N ALA A 70 0.94 8.11 -1.02
CA ALA A 70 -0.04 7.21 -0.41
C ALA A 70 -0.63 7.82 0.87
N PRO A 71 -1.56 8.79 0.75
CA PRO A 71 -2.10 9.49 1.91
C PRO A 71 -2.91 8.52 2.78
N GLY A 72 -2.79 8.70 4.09
CA GLY A 72 -3.50 7.88 5.09
C GLY A 72 -2.76 6.62 5.53
N LEU A 73 -1.71 6.19 4.83
CA LEU A 73 -0.81 5.17 5.36
C LEU A 73 0.00 5.73 6.53
N SER A 74 0.24 4.89 7.53
CA SER A 74 0.83 5.28 8.80
C SER A 74 1.61 4.13 9.44
N PHE A 75 2.59 4.50 10.27
CA PHE A 75 3.24 3.58 11.20
C PHE A 75 2.52 3.48 12.55
N THR A 76 1.65 4.43 12.88
CA THR A 76 1.01 4.54 14.21
C THR A 76 -0.48 4.23 14.19
N CYS A 77 -1.04 3.97 13.01
CA CYS A 77 -2.44 3.59 12.82
C CYS A 77 -2.52 2.33 11.93
N PRO A 78 -3.54 1.48 12.09
CA PRO A 78 -3.76 0.34 11.21
C PRO A 78 -4.02 0.79 9.77
N ASN A 79 -3.32 0.18 8.81
CA ASN A 79 -3.46 0.51 7.39
C ASN A 79 -4.53 -0.32 6.68
N LEU A 80 -4.79 -1.54 7.14
CA LEU A 80 -5.69 -2.48 6.48
C LEU A 80 -7.10 -1.95 6.21
N PRO A 81 -7.77 -1.22 7.14
CA PRO A 81 -9.10 -0.68 6.85
C PRO A 81 -9.13 0.27 5.65
N LEU A 82 -8.11 1.12 5.49
CA LEU A 82 -7.99 2.03 4.36
C LEU A 82 -7.81 1.26 3.04
N LEU A 83 -6.95 0.24 3.04
CA LEU A 83 -6.63 -0.57 1.87
C LEU A 83 -7.81 -1.44 1.42
N ILE A 84 -8.54 -2.00 2.38
CA ILE A 84 -9.77 -2.77 2.12
C ILE A 84 -10.80 -1.86 1.45
N ALA A 85 -11.05 -0.67 2.01
CA ALA A 85 -12.01 0.29 1.47
C ALA A 85 -11.61 0.79 0.06
N GLU A 86 -10.31 0.92 -0.22
CA GLU A 86 -9.81 1.21 -1.56
C GLU A 86 -10.16 0.10 -2.56
N ILE A 87 -9.89 -1.16 -2.22
CA ILE A 87 -10.21 -2.31 -3.08
C ILE A 87 -11.71 -2.40 -3.34
N GLU A 88 -12.52 -2.27 -2.30
CA GLU A 88 -13.98 -2.30 -2.39
C GLU A 88 -14.50 -1.21 -3.33
N ARG A 89 -14.09 0.04 -3.12
CA ARG A 89 -14.54 1.17 -3.93
C ARG A 89 -14.05 1.11 -5.38
N ASP A 90 -12.76 0.86 -5.57
CA ASP A 90 -12.09 1.11 -6.86
C ASP A 90 -12.02 -0.14 -7.75
N LEU A 91 -12.05 -1.34 -7.18
CA LEU A 91 -11.92 -2.60 -7.93
C LEU A 91 -13.19 -3.47 -7.92
N LEU A 92 -14.02 -3.34 -6.89
CA LEU A 92 -15.29 -4.07 -6.75
C LEU A 92 -16.53 -3.19 -6.96
N HIS A 93 -16.37 -1.87 -6.84
CA HIS A 93 -17.46 -0.89 -6.91
C HIS A 93 -18.56 -1.11 -5.86
N LEU A 94 -18.13 -1.40 -4.62
CA LEU A 94 -18.97 -1.55 -3.43
C LEU A 94 -19.03 -0.28 -2.58
#